data_AF-A0AAP5MDE9-F1
#
_entry.id   AF-A0AAP5MDE9-F1
#
_cell.length_a   1.000
_cell.length_b   1.000
_cell.length_c   1.000
_cell.angle_alpha   90.00
_cell.angle_beta   90.00
_cell.angle_gamma   90.00
#
_symmetry.space_group_name_H-M   'P 1'
#
loop_
_entity.id
_entity.type
_entity.pdbx_description
1 polymer ?
#
loop_
_entity_poly.entity_id
_entity_poly.type
_entity_poly.pdbx_seq_one_letter_code
_entity_poly.pdbx_strand_id
1 'polypeptide(L)'
;MDIDITSGIAEKAIELVEKVIDETNKFNEEAQVANDISQLQQKVIEILNKVPGMTSAHSRDFKRATPVFKLKDGTVVKIYKNPVFIEHIFLANPDRELVFSGFVGLIDTKGLTEAIENIKREFGV
;
A
#
# COMPACT_ATOMS: atom_id res chain seq x y z
N MET A 1 17.66 41.85 44.22
CA MET A 1 18.11 41.47 42.88
C MET A 1 17.38 40.17 42.60
N ASP A 2 16.13 40.29 42.17
CA ASP A 2 15.25 39.14 42.00
C ASP A 2 15.62 38.47 40.68
N ILE A 3 16.22 37.29 40.77
CA ILE A 3 16.44 36.44 39.61
C ILE A 3 15.04 35.98 39.20
N ASP A 4 14.60 36.37 38.01
CA ASP A 4 13.37 35.88 37.40
C ASP A 4 13.55 34.41 37.01
N ILE A 5 13.45 33.52 38.00
CA ILE A 5 13.58 32.07 37.85
C ILE A 5 12.44 31.52 36.98
N THR A 6 11.32 32.24 36.93
CA THR A 6 10.11 31.90 36.18
C THR A 6 10.30 31.92 34.67
N SER A 7 11.06 32.87 34.11
CA SER A 7 11.33 32.92 32.67
C SER A 7 12.25 31.78 32.19
N GLY A 8 13.28 31.45 32.97
CA GLY A 8 14.21 30.35 32.62
C GLY A 8 13.58 28.95 32.66
N ILE A 9 12.55 28.75 33.49
CA ILE A 9 11.78 27.49 33.52
C ILE A 9 10.86 27.41 32.29
N ALA A 10 10.24 28.52 31.89
CA ALA A 10 9.34 28.57 30.74
C ALA A 10 10.09 28.29 29.42
N GLU A 11 11.27 28.88 29.22
CA GLU A 11 12.09 28.66 28.03
C GLU A 11 12.54 27.20 27.87
N LYS A 12 13.00 26.58 28.97
CA LYS A 12 13.37 25.15 28.97
C LYS A 12 12.18 24.23 28.68
N ALA A 13 11.00 24.58 29.18
CA ALA A 13 9.79 23.81 28.92
C ALA A 13 9.41 23.88 27.42
N ILE A 14 9.54 25.05 26.80
CA ILE A 14 9.26 25.22 25.36
C ILE A 14 10.27 24.42 24.52
N GLU A 15 11.57 24.50 24.83
CA GLU A 15 12.60 23.73 24.11
C GLU A 15 12.37 22.22 24.19
N LEU A 16 11.91 21.72 25.34
CA LEU A 16 11.59 20.31 25.50
C LEU A 16 10.37 19.90 24.68
N VAL A 17 9.34 20.75 24.61
CA VAL A 17 8.15 20.50 23.80
C VAL A 17 8.49 20.48 22.31
N GLU A 18 9.33 21.40 21.83
CA GLU A 18 9.79 21.42 20.44
C GLU A 18 10.54 20.15 20.07
N LYS A 19 11.45 19.66 20.92
CA LYS A 19 12.17 18.40 20.70
C LYS A 19 11.23 17.20 20.63
N VAL A 20 10.23 17.13 21.50
CA VAL A 20 9.23 16.05 21.48
C VAL A 20 8.39 16.09 20.20
N ILE A 21 8.04 17.29 19.73
CA ILE A 21 7.31 17.47 18.47
C ILE A 21 8.18 17.02 17.28
N ASP A 22 9.44 17.42 17.22
CA ASP A 22 10.37 17.04 16.16
C ASP A 22 10.62 15.53 16.10
N GLU A 23 10.83 14.89 17.25
CA GLU A 23 10.97 13.44 17.33
C GLU A 23 9.69 12.74 16.84
N THR A 24 8.51 13.21 17.28
CA THR A 24 7.22 12.65 16.85
C THR A 24 7.02 12.78 15.34
N ASN A 25 7.36 13.93 14.76
CA ASN A 25 7.28 14.16 13.32
C ASN A 25 8.24 13.24 12.55
N LYS A 26 9.47 13.09 13.03
CA LYS A 26 10.47 12.20 12.43
C LYS A 26 10.03 10.74 12.46
N PHE A 27 9.50 10.27 13.59
CA PHE A 27 8.92 8.91 13.69
C PHE A 27 7.74 8.73 12.73
N ASN A 28 6.92 9.76 12.53
CA ASN A 28 5.80 9.72 11.60
C ASN A 28 6.27 9.71 10.14
N GLU A 29 7.32 10.45 9.79
CA GLU A 29 7.95 10.43 8.46
C GLU A 29 8.62 9.08 8.15
N GLU A 30 9.37 8.50 9.10
CA GLU A 30 9.99 7.18 8.93
C GLU A 30 8.93 6.07 8.82
N ALA A 31 7.82 6.18 9.56
CA ALA A 31 6.67 5.29 9.41
C ALA A 31 5.91 5.54 8.09
N GLN A 32 5.88 6.77 7.58
CA GLN A 32 5.30 7.11 6.28
C GLN A 32 6.13 6.54 5.12
N VAL A 33 7.46 6.61 5.21
CA VAL A 33 8.42 6.05 4.24
C VAL A 33 8.48 4.51 4.33
N ALA A 34 8.30 3.93 5.51
CA ALA A 34 8.18 2.48 5.65
C ALA A 34 6.81 1.94 5.21
N ASN A 35 5.81 2.82 5.05
CA ASN A 35 4.43 2.50 4.68
C ASN A 35 4.09 3.11 3.31
N ASP A 36 4.96 2.86 2.32
CA ASP A 36 4.79 3.24 0.90
C ASP A 36 3.54 2.60 0.23
N ILE A 37 2.76 1.84 0.99
CA ILE A 37 1.46 1.33 0.54
C ILE A 37 0.39 2.39 0.82
N SER A 38 -0.10 3.02 -0.25
CA SER A 38 -1.19 4.00 -0.17
C SER A 38 -2.42 3.38 0.52
N GLN A 39 -3.26 4.21 1.16
CA GLN A 39 -4.53 3.73 1.74
C GLN A 39 -5.43 3.03 0.70
N LEU A 40 -5.30 3.39 -0.58
CA LEU A 40 -6.04 2.75 -1.66
C LEU A 40 -5.48 1.35 -1.98
N GLN A 41 -4.15 1.22 -2.02
CA GLN A 41 -3.48 -0.06 -2.18
C GLN A 41 -3.82 -1.01 -1.03
N GLN A 42 -3.82 -0.54 0.23
CA GLN A 42 -4.21 -1.35 1.39
C GLN A 42 -5.64 -1.92 1.22
N LYS A 43 -6.61 -1.06 0.87
CA LYS A 43 -8.00 -1.49 0.62
C LYS A 43 -8.12 -2.52 -0.50
N VAL A 44 -7.39 -2.32 -1.60
CA VAL A 44 -7.41 -3.28 -2.72
C VAL A 44 -6.76 -4.60 -2.33
N ILE A 45 -5.65 -4.58 -1.60
CA ILE A 45 -5.00 -5.79 -1.07
C ILE A 45 -5.93 -6.54 -0.12
N GLU A 46 -6.66 -5.85 0.76
CA GLU A 46 -7.65 -6.46 1.63
C GLU A 46 -8.79 -7.14 0.85
N ILE A 47 -9.28 -6.52 -0.23
CA ILE A 47 -10.30 -7.12 -1.10
C ILE A 47 -9.75 -8.39 -1.76
N LEU A 48 -8.53 -8.33 -2.30
CA LEU A 48 -7.89 -9.46 -2.97
C LEU A 48 -7.61 -10.62 -1.99
N ASN A 49 -7.12 -10.33 -0.79
CA ASN A 49 -6.86 -11.34 0.24
C ASN A 49 -8.15 -12.03 0.76
N LYS A 50 -9.32 -11.42 0.56
CA LYS A 50 -10.62 -12.03 0.90
C LYS A 50 -11.14 -12.98 -0.18
N VAL A 51 -10.52 -13.02 -1.35
CA VAL A 51 -10.89 -13.98 -2.40
C VAL A 51 -10.52 -15.40 -1.93
N PRO A 52 -11.46 -16.36 -1.93
CA PRO A 52 -11.16 -17.75 -1.60
C PRO A 52 -10.01 -18.30 -2.45
N GLY A 53 -9.11 -19.07 -1.83
CA GLY A 53 -7.97 -19.66 -2.53
C GLY A 53 -6.86 -18.68 -2.92
N MET A 54 -6.93 -17.41 -2.51
CA MET A 54 -5.87 -16.42 -2.76
C MET A 54 -4.53 -16.91 -2.21
N THR A 55 -3.56 -17.05 -3.11
CA THR A 55 -2.22 -17.53 -2.83
C THR A 55 -1.20 -16.52 -3.33
N SER A 56 -0.18 -16.23 -2.51
CA SER A 56 0.90 -15.31 -2.89
C SER A 56 1.65 -15.84 -4.12
N ALA A 57 1.80 -14.99 -5.14
CA ALA A 57 2.53 -15.31 -6.36
C ALA A 57 3.99 -14.85 -6.26
N HIS A 58 4.90 -15.60 -6.87
CA HIS A 58 6.28 -15.14 -7.01
C HIS A 58 6.35 -13.97 -8.01
N SER A 59 7.21 -12.98 -7.72
CA SER A 59 7.48 -11.81 -8.57
C SER A 59 8.02 -12.12 -9.98
N ARG A 60 8.37 -13.38 -10.31
CA ARG A 60 9.00 -13.75 -11.59
C ARG A 60 8.14 -13.42 -12.81
N ASP A 61 6.82 -13.51 -12.65
CA ASP A 61 5.87 -13.28 -13.74
C ASP A 61 5.36 -11.83 -13.78
N PHE A 62 5.76 -10.98 -12.83
CA PHE A 62 5.39 -9.56 -12.79
C PHE A 62 5.80 -8.80 -14.07
N LYS A 63 6.98 -9.13 -14.59
CA LYS A 63 7.50 -8.56 -15.85
C LYS A 63 6.71 -9.03 -17.08
N ARG A 64 6.05 -10.19 -17.00
CA ARG A 64 5.24 -10.79 -18.06
C ARG A 64 3.77 -10.36 -17.99
N ALA A 65 3.34 -9.84 -16.85
CA ALA A 65 1.99 -9.36 -16.63
C ALA A 65 1.69 -8.10 -17.45
N THR A 66 0.51 -8.07 -18.04
CA THR A 66 0.01 -6.96 -18.86
C THR A 66 -0.82 -6.01 -18.00
N PRO A 67 -0.60 -4.70 -18.06
CA PRO A 67 -1.47 -3.71 -17.42
C PRO A 67 -2.91 -3.82 -17.93
N VAL A 68 -3.89 -3.78 -17.03
CA VAL A 68 -5.32 -3.84 -17.40
C VAL A 68 -6.08 -2.54 -17.08
N PHE A 69 -5.76 -1.88 -15.96
CA PHE A 69 -6.28 -0.56 -15.59
C PHE A 69 -5.39 0.06 -14.51
N LYS A 70 -5.67 1.32 -14.17
CA LYS A 70 -5.01 2.03 -13.07
C LYS A 70 -6.02 2.35 -11.97
N LEU A 71 -5.55 2.41 -10.74
CA LEU A 71 -6.28 2.98 -9.62
C LEU A 71 -6.10 4.50 -9.58
N LYS A 72 -6.98 5.19 -8.84
CA LYS A 72 -6.95 6.65 -8.64
C LYS A 72 -5.63 7.19 -8.07
N ASP A 73 -4.88 6.38 -7.33
CA ASP A 73 -3.58 6.73 -6.77
C ASP A 73 -2.40 6.47 -7.71
N GLY A 74 -2.66 6.04 -8.94
CA GLY A 74 -1.64 5.71 -9.94
C GLY A 74 -1.16 4.25 -9.91
N THR A 75 -1.60 3.44 -8.95
CA THR A 75 -1.29 2.01 -8.89
C THR A 75 -1.77 1.30 -10.16
N VAL A 76 -0.91 0.49 -10.78
CA VAL A 76 -1.23 -0.27 -11.98
C VAL A 76 -1.64 -1.68 -11.59
N VAL A 77 -2.85 -2.08 -12.00
CA VAL A 77 -3.29 -3.47 -11.90
C VAL A 77 -2.83 -4.20 -13.15
N LYS A 78 -2.13 -5.32 -12.96
CA LYS A 78 -1.60 -6.16 -14.05
C LYS A 78 -2.08 -7.59 -13.91
N ILE A 79 -2.33 -8.25 -15.03
CA ILE A 79 -2.75 -9.66 -15.09
C ILE A 79 -1.76 -10.46 -15.92
N TYR A 80 -1.46 -11.67 -15.47
CA TYR A 80 -0.74 -12.68 -16.25
C TYR A 80 -1.50 -14.00 -16.20
N LYS A 81 -1.71 -14.62 -17.35
CA LYS A 81 -2.23 -15.99 -17.43
C LYS A 81 -1.08 -16.92 -17.79
N ASN A 82 -0.79 -17.88 -16.92
CA ASN A 82 0.27 -18.84 -17.16
C ASN A 82 -0.18 -19.93 -18.18
N PRO A 83 0.73 -20.79 -18.67
CA PRO A 83 0.40 -21.84 -19.65
C PRO A 83 -0.63 -22.88 -19.19
N VAL A 84 -0.90 -22.98 -17.88
CA VAL A 84 -1.93 -23.86 -17.31
C VAL A 84 -3.21 -23.11 -16.95
N PHE A 85 -3.40 -21.93 -17.57
CA PHE A 85 -4.61 -21.10 -17.47
C PHE A 85 -4.91 -20.51 -16.09
N ILE A 86 -3.94 -20.52 -15.17
CA ILE A 86 -4.08 -19.86 -13.87
C ILE A 86 -3.84 -18.35 -14.04
N GLU A 87 -4.77 -17.57 -13.50
CA GLU A 87 -4.72 -16.12 -13.53
C GLU A 87 -3.96 -15.59 -12.31
N HIS A 88 -2.91 -14.82 -12.58
CA HIS A 88 -2.13 -14.09 -11.60
C HIS A 88 -2.47 -12.60 -11.70
N ILE A 89 -2.63 -11.98 -10.55
CA ILE A 89 -2.82 -10.54 -10.39
C ILE A 89 -1.60 -9.93 -9.71
N PHE A 90 -1.22 -8.74 -10.17
CA PHE A 90 -0.16 -7.94 -9.58
C PHE A 90 -0.62 -6.49 -9.42
N LEU A 91 -0.21 -5.85 -8.32
CA LEU A 91 -0.32 -4.41 -8.13
C LEU A 91 1.08 -3.79 -8.19
N ALA A 92 1.26 -2.79 -9.03
CA ALA A 92 2.48 -2.00 -9.10
C ALA A 92 2.23 -0.58 -8.60
N ASN A 93 3.08 -0.04 -7.73
CA ASN A 93 2.99 1.37 -7.31
C ASN A 93 3.29 2.32 -8.49
N PRO A 94 3.10 3.64 -8.34
CA PRO A 94 3.44 4.62 -9.38
C PRO A 94 4.90 4.55 -9.86
N ASP A 95 5.83 4.13 -8.99
CA ASP A 95 7.25 3.92 -9.29
C ASP A 95 7.54 2.58 -9.99
N ARG A 96 6.49 1.80 -10.30
CA ARG A 96 6.51 0.51 -11.01
C ARG A 96 7.11 -0.65 -10.20
N GLU A 97 7.21 -0.49 -8.90
CA GLU A 97 7.61 -1.53 -7.96
C GLU A 97 6.42 -2.42 -7.59
N LEU A 98 6.71 -3.68 -7.30
CA LEU A 98 5.68 -4.67 -6.96
C LEU A 98 5.20 -4.46 -5.52
N VAL A 99 3.90 -4.21 -5.36
CA VAL A 99 3.24 -4.04 -4.04
C VAL A 99 2.49 -5.30 -3.62
N PHE A 100 1.87 -5.98 -4.57
CA PHE A 100 1.10 -7.21 -4.32
C PHE A 100 1.20 -8.16 -5.49
N SER A 101 1.28 -9.46 -5.19
CA SER A 101 1.25 -10.54 -6.18
C SER A 101 0.45 -11.72 -5.64
N GLY A 102 -0.56 -12.14 -6.40
CA GLY A 102 -1.45 -13.22 -5.99
C GLY A 102 -2.00 -14.01 -7.18
N PHE A 103 -2.49 -15.21 -6.91
CA PHE A 103 -3.22 -16.04 -7.86
C PHE A 103 -4.24 -16.90 -7.11
N VAL A 104 -5.18 -17.48 -7.85
CA VAL A 104 -6.15 -18.45 -7.32
C VAL A 104 -6.17 -19.72 -8.18
N GLY A 105 -6.67 -20.82 -7.61
CA GLY A 105 -6.95 -22.03 -8.39
C GLY A 105 -8.09 -21.82 -9.40
N LEU A 106 -8.24 -22.76 -10.35
CA LEU A 106 -9.29 -22.69 -11.37
C LEU A 106 -10.71 -22.58 -10.77
N ILE A 107 -10.96 -23.23 -9.63
CA ILE A 107 -12.26 -23.23 -8.94
C ILE A 107 -12.65 -21.81 -8.49
N ASP A 108 -11.68 -21.01 -8.08
CA ASP A 108 -11.89 -19.68 -7.50
C ASP A 108 -11.71 -18.55 -8.53
N THR A 109 -11.41 -18.88 -9.80
CA THR A 109 -11.14 -17.89 -10.87
C THR A 109 -12.30 -16.91 -11.04
N LYS A 110 -13.55 -17.38 -10.96
CA LYS A 110 -14.73 -16.51 -11.05
C LYS A 110 -14.75 -15.46 -9.93
N GLY A 111 -14.42 -15.85 -8.69
CA GLY A 111 -14.37 -14.95 -7.55
C GLY A 111 -13.26 -13.90 -7.69
N LEU A 112 -12.10 -14.29 -8.23
CA LEU A 112 -11.04 -13.34 -8.54
C LEU A 112 -11.48 -12.33 -9.61
N THR A 113 -12.09 -12.80 -10.71
CA THR A 113 -12.58 -11.91 -11.77
C THR A 113 -13.62 -10.91 -11.23
N GLU A 114 -14.57 -11.36 -10.40
CA GLU A 114 -15.57 -10.50 -9.77
C GLU A 114 -14.92 -9.45 -8.85
N ALA A 115 -13.92 -9.84 -8.07
CA ALA A 115 -13.17 -8.92 -7.22
C ALA A 115 -12.43 -7.85 -8.05
N ILE A 116 -11.77 -8.24 -9.15
CA ILE A 116 -11.05 -7.33 -10.05
C ILE A 116 -12.02 -6.32 -10.69
N GLU A 117 -13.16 -6.79 -11.20
CA GLU A 117 -14.17 -5.90 -11.79
C GLU A 117 -14.77 -4.95 -10.74
N ASN A 118 -14.91 -5.41 -9.49
CA ASN A 118 -15.35 -4.53 -8.41
C ASN A 118 -14.31 -3.46 -8.07
N ILE A 119 -13.04 -3.85 -7.95
CA ILE A 119 -11.92 -2.92 -7.72
C ILE A 119 -11.86 -1.87 -8.83
N LYS A 120 -11.98 -2.30 -10.10
CA LYS A 120 -11.99 -1.40 -11.26
C LYS A 120 -13.12 -0.39 -11.20
N ARG A 121 -14.34 -0.83 -10.85
CA ARG A 121 -15.51 0.04 -10.74
C ARG A 121 -15.41 1.06 -9.59
N GLU A 122 -14.93 0.63 -8.43
CA GLU A 122 -14.90 1.49 -7.23
C GLU A 122 -13.69 2.44 -7.22
N PHE A 123 -12.54 1.95 -7.68
CA PHE A 123 -11.24 2.59 -7.48
C PHE A 123 -10.48 2.90 -8.76
N GLY A 124 -10.94 2.41 -9.92
CA GLY A 124 -10.28 2.61 -11.21
C GLY A 124 -10.45 4.02 -11.78
N VAL A 125 -9.58 4.34 -12.74
CA VAL A 125 -9.62 5.52 -13.62
C VAL A 125 -9.42 5.13 -15.08
#